data_AF-A0ABD5E0K9-F1
#
_entry.id   AF-A0ABD5E0K9-F1
#
_cell.length_a   1.000
_cell.length_b   1.000
_cell.length_c   1.000
_cell.angle_alpha   90.00
_cell.angle_beta   90.00
_cell.angle_gamma   90.00
#
_symmetry.space_group_name_H-M   'P 1'
#
loop_
_entity.id
_entity.type
_entity.pdbx_description
1 polymer ?
#
loop_
_entity_poly.entity_id
_entity_poly.type
_entity_poly.pdbx_seq_one_letter_code
_entity_poly.pdbx_strand_id
1 'polypeptide(L)'
;MPVPSALLVLADGRLPAGGHAHSGGAEEAVADGRVSGPADLYAYCLGRAHTTGLVAASLAAAAADGLDPLALDHAADARTPSPALRAAARRLGRQLLRAARAAWPDPALDAVAARHPRGLHQPVVLGLTARAAGLGPADAAAASLYESVGGPASATVRLLSLDPLDATRVLARLAPVLDTLAAEAVAHAARAGTEGPDALPARAAPLLDLTAEHHARRPHKLFTT
;
A
#
# COMPACT_ATOMS: atom_id res chain seq x y z
N MET A 1 -4.34 1.33 23.32
CA MET A 1 -4.68 -0.10 23.17
C MET A 1 -3.40 -0.88 22.88
N PRO A 2 -3.28 -2.15 23.30
CA PRO A 2 -2.12 -2.97 22.94
C PRO A 2 -2.06 -3.18 21.42
N VAL A 3 -0.85 -3.18 20.85
CA VAL A 3 -0.64 -3.49 19.43
C VAL A 3 -0.95 -4.99 19.21
N PRO A 4 -1.92 -5.35 18.36
CA PRO A 4 -2.23 -6.75 18.12
C PRO A 4 -1.07 -7.47 17.43
N SER A 5 -0.72 -8.68 17.87
CA SER A 5 0.34 -9.48 17.22
C SER A 5 0.00 -9.84 15.77
N ALA A 6 -1.29 -9.95 15.43
CA ALA A 6 -1.75 -10.17 14.07
C ALA A 6 -1.36 -9.01 13.12
N LEU A 7 -1.31 -7.76 13.63
CA LEU A 7 -0.82 -6.62 12.84
C LEU A 7 0.67 -6.78 12.52
N LEU A 8 1.47 -7.27 13.46
CA LEU A 8 2.88 -7.54 13.23
C LEU A 8 3.09 -8.61 12.16
N VAL A 9 2.25 -9.65 12.13
CA VAL A 9 2.28 -10.68 11.09
C VAL A 9 1.89 -10.11 9.73
N LEU A 10 0.83 -9.28 9.68
CA LEU A 10 0.35 -8.67 8.44
C LEU A 10 1.38 -7.69 7.85
N ALA A 11 2.04 -6.90 8.69
CA ALA A 11 3.05 -5.92 8.28
C ALA A 11 4.46 -6.52 8.14
N ASP A 12 4.65 -7.81 8.42
CA ASP A 12 5.96 -8.46 8.30
C ASP A 12 6.36 -8.56 6.84
N GLY A 13 7.57 -8.07 6.51
CA GLY A 13 8.10 -8.23 5.16
C GLY A 13 8.23 -9.70 4.72
N ARG A 14 8.30 -10.64 5.65
CA ARG A 14 8.38 -12.07 5.30
C ARG A 14 7.03 -12.66 4.88
N LEU A 15 5.92 -11.94 5.04
CA LEU A 15 4.62 -12.38 4.52
C LEU A 15 4.72 -12.49 2.99
N PRO A 16 4.34 -13.63 2.37
CA PRO A 16 4.54 -13.87 0.93
C PRO A 16 3.48 -13.15 0.07
N ALA A 17 3.27 -11.86 0.31
CA ALA A 17 2.33 -10.99 -0.40
C ALA A 17 2.96 -10.28 -1.63
N GLY A 18 4.25 -10.49 -1.89
CA GLY A 18 4.94 -10.01 -3.11
C GLY A 18 5.49 -8.58 -3.06
N GLY A 19 5.31 -7.84 -1.96
CA GLY A 19 5.75 -6.45 -1.81
C GLY A 19 7.25 -6.21 -2.06
N HIS A 20 8.11 -7.19 -1.72
CA HIS A 20 9.58 -7.09 -1.85
C HIS A 20 10.10 -6.97 -3.29
N ALA A 21 9.29 -7.38 -4.27
CA ALA A 21 9.63 -7.26 -5.68
C ALA A 21 9.34 -5.87 -6.26
N HIS A 22 8.63 -5.01 -5.52
CA HIS A 22 8.19 -3.69 -5.98
C HIS A 22 8.99 -2.59 -5.29
N SER A 23 9.50 -1.63 -6.08
CA SER A 23 10.25 -0.48 -5.56
C SER A 23 9.34 0.67 -5.09
N GLY A 24 8.04 0.58 -5.36
CA GLY A 24 7.10 1.69 -5.17
C GLY A 24 7.43 2.93 -6.02
N GLY A 25 8.16 2.75 -7.13
CA GLY A 25 8.68 3.84 -7.97
C GLY A 25 10.03 4.40 -7.51
N ALA A 26 10.69 3.80 -6.50
CA ALA A 26 12.01 4.25 -6.06
C ALA A 26 13.11 4.01 -7.10
N GLU A 27 12.97 2.98 -7.94
CA GLU A 27 13.94 2.70 -9.01
C GLU A 27 14.07 3.88 -9.98
N GLU A 28 12.94 4.40 -10.48
CA GLU A 28 12.95 5.57 -11.36
C GLU A 28 13.37 6.84 -10.62
N ALA A 29 12.97 7.01 -9.35
CA ALA A 29 13.38 8.17 -8.57
C ALA A 29 14.91 8.21 -8.33
N VAL A 30 15.54 7.06 -8.15
CA VAL A 30 16.99 6.92 -8.07
C VAL A 30 17.64 7.14 -9.43
N ALA A 31 17.12 6.53 -10.49
CA ALA A 31 17.65 6.67 -11.85
C ALA A 31 17.64 8.13 -12.33
N ASP A 32 16.62 8.91 -11.95
CA ASP A 32 16.49 10.33 -12.27
C ASP A 32 17.29 11.25 -11.32
N GLY A 33 18.01 10.70 -10.34
CA GLY A 33 18.75 11.48 -9.33
C GLY A 33 17.88 12.24 -8.32
N ARG A 34 16.55 12.00 -8.30
CA ARG A 34 15.61 12.60 -7.35
C ARG A 34 15.71 12.00 -5.96
N VAL A 35 16.24 10.77 -5.86
CA VAL A 35 16.58 10.11 -4.59
C VAL A 35 18.03 9.65 -4.67
N SER A 36 18.90 10.33 -3.91
CA SER A 36 20.33 10.06 -3.88
C SER A 36 20.85 9.69 -2.50
N GLY A 37 20.05 9.88 -1.45
CA GLY A 37 20.43 9.56 -0.07
C GLY A 37 19.27 9.58 0.93
N PRO A 38 19.57 9.45 2.23
CA PRO A 38 18.55 9.30 3.28
C PRO A 38 17.59 10.49 3.40
N ALA A 39 18.08 11.72 3.18
CA ALA A 39 17.24 12.92 3.21
C ALA A 39 16.21 12.91 2.07
N ASP A 40 16.62 12.54 0.86
CA ASP A 40 15.72 12.44 -0.28
C ASP A 40 14.75 11.28 -0.13
N LEU A 41 15.21 10.13 0.39
CA LEU A 41 14.35 9.00 0.71
C LEU A 41 13.24 9.41 1.69
N TYR A 42 13.59 10.16 2.74
CA TYR A 42 12.62 10.68 3.69
C TYR A 42 11.59 11.58 2.99
N ALA A 43 12.03 12.56 2.19
CA ALA A 43 11.14 13.45 1.47
C ALA A 43 10.23 12.70 0.48
N TYR A 44 10.79 11.70 -0.21
CA TYR A 44 10.07 10.88 -1.17
C TYR A 44 9.01 9.98 -0.51
N CYS A 45 9.35 9.33 0.60
CA CYS A 45 8.40 8.54 1.39
C CYS A 45 7.34 9.41 2.05
N LEU A 46 7.70 10.59 2.56
CA LEU A 46 6.76 11.56 3.12
C LEU A 46 5.73 12.00 2.06
N GLY A 47 6.20 12.40 0.87
CA GLY A 47 5.31 12.79 -0.23
C GLY A 47 4.36 11.67 -0.65
N ARG A 48 4.84 10.42 -0.72
CA ARG A 48 3.98 9.26 -0.98
C ARG A 48 2.96 9.03 0.11
N ALA A 49 3.36 9.05 1.38
CA ALA A 49 2.48 8.82 2.50
C ALA A 49 1.31 9.83 2.49
N HIS A 50 1.59 11.11 2.24
CA HIS A 50 0.57 12.15 2.17
C HIS A 50 -0.33 12.09 0.92
N THR A 51 0.05 11.35 -0.12
CA THR A 51 -0.67 11.26 -1.40
C THR A 51 -1.28 9.87 -1.60
N THR A 52 -0.65 9.02 -2.41
CA THR A 52 -1.15 7.68 -2.74
C THR A 52 -1.19 6.77 -1.51
N GLY A 53 -0.32 6.99 -0.52
CA GLY A 53 -0.31 6.28 0.76
C GLY A 53 -1.59 6.52 1.56
N LEU A 54 -2.00 7.78 1.74
CA LEU A 54 -3.25 8.12 2.43
C LEU A 54 -4.48 7.56 1.69
N VAL A 55 -4.47 7.59 0.35
CA VAL A 55 -5.55 7.00 -0.46
C VAL A 55 -5.64 5.48 -0.23
N ALA A 56 -4.52 4.78 -0.33
CA ALA A 56 -4.44 3.34 -0.08
C ALA A 56 -4.89 3.00 1.35
N ALA A 57 -4.42 3.75 2.35
CA ALA A 57 -4.78 3.56 3.74
C ALA A 57 -6.27 3.77 4.01
N SER A 58 -6.88 4.76 3.34
CA SER A 58 -8.31 5.04 3.48
C SER A 58 -9.16 3.92 2.85
N LEU A 59 -8.72 3.37 1.71
CA LEU A 59 -9.34 2.20 1.08
C LEU A 59 -9.22 0.94 1.96
N ALA A 60 -8.04 0.72 2.55
CA ALA A 60 -7.79 -0.40 3.46
C ALA A 60 -8.64 -0.28 4.74
N ALA A 61 -8.69 0.91 5.34
CA ALA A 61 -9.54 1.19 6.49
C ALA A 61 -11.01 0.95 6.17
N ALA A 62 -11.51 1.45 5.02
CA ALA A 62 -12.89 1.25 4.59
C ALA A 62 -13.24 -0.23 4.36
N ALA A 63 -12.35 -0.99 3.73
CA ALA A 63 -12.55 -2.44 3.55
C ALA A 63 -12.55 -3.20 4.88
N ALA A 64 -11.69 -2.82 5.82
CA ALA A 64 -11.67 -3.38 7.17
C ALA A 64 -12.95 -3.02 7.96
N ASP A 65 -13.50 -1.83 7.73
CA ASP A 65 -14.77 -1.36 8.31
C ASP A 65 -16.01 -2.00 7.66
N GLY A 66 -15.81 -2.81 6.61
CA GLY A 66 -16.83 -3.65 6.01
C GLY A 66 -17.60 -3.03 4.84
N LEU A 67 -17.09 -1.96 4.24
CA LEU A 67 -17.64 -1.44 2.99
C LEU A 67 -17.49 -2.46 1.84
N ASP A 68 -18.37 -2.38 0.84
CA ASP A 68 -18.40 -3.31 -0.29
C ASP A 68 -17.05 -3.33 -1.05
N PRO A 69 -16.37 -4.49 -1.13
CA PRO A 69 -15.07 -4.57 -1.79
C PRO A 69 -15.10 -4.16 -3.26
N LEU A 70 -16.19 -4.43 -3.98
CA LEU A 70 -16.29 -4.08 -5.40
C LEU A 70 -16.43 -2.56 -5.59
N ALA A 71 -17.27 -1.91 -4.78
CA ALA A 71 -17.37 -0.45 -4.77
C ALA A 71 -16.02 0.21 -4.43
N LEU A 72 -15.28 -0.33 -3.46
CA LEU A 72 -13.94 0.17 -3.11
C LEU A 72 -12.91 -0.06 -4.22
N ASP A 73 -13.00 -1.19 -4.92
CA ASP A 73 -12.13 -1.51 -6.05
C ASP A 73 -12.33 -0.53 -7.23
N HIS A 74 -13.58 -0.17 -7.52
CA HIS A 74 -13.90 0.90 -8.48
C HIS A 74 -13.42 2.27 -8.01
N ALA A 75 -13.58 2.58 -6.73
CA ALA A 75 -13.05 3.81 -6.14
C ALA A 75 -11.52 3.88 -6.23
N ALA A 76 -10.82 2.75 -6.10
CA ALA A 76 -9.38 2.64 -6.29
C ALA A 76 -8.96 2.83 -7.76
N ASP A 77 -9.70 2.26 -8.72
CA ASP A 77 -9.48 2.49 -10.15
C ASP A 77 -9.58 3.98 -10.50
N ALA A 78 -10.61 4.68 -10.01
CA ALA A 78 -10.82 6.11 -10.26
C ALA A 78 -9.69 6.99 -9.70
N ARG A 79 -9.02 6.54 -8.63
CA ARG A 79 -7.92 7.24 -7.96
C ARG A 79 -6.53 6.82 -8.44
N THR A 80 -6.47 5.89 -9.40
CA THR A 80 -5.22 5.37 -9.96
C THR A 80 -5.22 5.55 -11.48
N PRO A 81 -4.90 6.75 -12.01
CA PRO A 81 -4.97 7.02 -13.45
C PRO A 81 -4.07 6.10 -14.29
N SER A 82 -2.88 5.73 -13.80
CA SER A 82 -1.93 4.85 -14.50
C SER A 82 -2.45 3.41 -14.66
N PRO A 83 -2.63 2.92 -15.90
CA PRO A 83 -2.90 1.50 -16.16
C PRO A 83 -1.85 0.55 -15.57
N ALA A 84 -0.56 0.92 -15.62
CA ALA A 84 0.52 0.12 -15.06
C ALA A 84 0.38 -0.04 -13.55
N LEU A 85 0.07 1.04 -12.82
CA LEU A 85 -0.19 0.97 -11.37
C LEU A 85 -1.44 0.16 -11.05
N ARG A 86 -2.53 0.27 -11.83
CA ARG A 86 -3.72 -0.59 -11.64
C ARG A 86 -3.38 -2.07 -11.81
N ALA A 87 -2.60 -2.41 -12.82
CA ALA A 87 -2.17 -3.80 -13.06
C ALA A 87 -1.27 -4.33 -11.95
N ALA A 88 -0.35 -3.48 -11.45
CA ALA A 88 0.52 -3.76 -10.31
C ALA A 88 -0.29 -4.02 -9.03
N ALA A 89 -1.19 -3.10 -8.69
CA ALA A 89 -2.03 -3.17 -7.50
C ALA A 89 -2.91 -4.43 -7.49
N ARG A 90 -3.51 -4.81 -8.63
CA ARG A 90 -4.30 -6.05 -8.71
C ARG A 90 -3.44 -7.30 -8.62
N ARG A 91 -2.21 -7.28 -9.14
CA ARG A 91 -1.26 -8.40 -9.02
C ARG A 91 -0.86 -8.61 -7.56
N LEU A 92 -0.48 -7.53 -6.86
CA LEU A 92 -0.18 -7.56 -5.43
C LEU A 92 -1.41 -7.99 -4.62
N GLY A 93 -2.61 -7.52 -4.98
CA GLY A 93 -3.86 -7.93 -4.34
C GLY A 93 -4.11 -9.44 -4.47
N ARG A 94 -3.86 -10.06 -5.63
CA ARG A 94 -3.95 -11.52 -5.77
C ARG A 94 -2.93 -12.27 -4.92
N GLN A 95 -1.70 -11.77 -4.84
CA GLN A 95 -0.64 -12.38 -4.04
C GLN A 95 -0.96 -12.31 -2.56
N LEU A 96 -1.39 -11.14 -2.08
CA LEU A 96 -1.86 -10.95 -0.72
C LEU A 96 -3.07 -11.83 -0.41
N LEU A 97 -4.08 -11.87 -1.28
CA LEU A 97 -5.28 -12.71 -1.08
C LEU A 97 -4.93 -14.20 -0.94
N ARG A 98 -3.96 -14.68 -1.74
CA ARG A 98 -3.47 -16.06 -1.64
C ARG A 98 -2.81 -16.32 -0.28
N ALA A 99 -1.94 -15.44 0.17
CA ALA A 99 -1.28 -15.56 1.47
C ALA A 99 -2.30 -15.46 2.63
N ALA A 100 -3.22 -14.50 2.53
CA ALA A 100 -4.26 -14.24 3.51
C ALA A 100 -5.16 -15.46 3.73
N ARG A 101 -5.66 -16.08 2.66
CA ARG A 101 -6.49 -17.29 2.74
C ARG A 101 -5.79 -18.48 3.41
N ALA A 102 -4.47 -18.55 3.30
CA ALA A 102 -3.68 -19.61 3.94
C ALA A 102 -3.43 -19.32 5.44
N ALA A 103 -3.22 -18.05 5.79
CA ALA A 103 -2.91 -17.64 7.16
C ALA A 103 -4.16 -17.41 8.04
N TRP A 104 -5.24 -16.90 7.44
CA TRP A 104 -6.50 -16.55 8.10
C TRP A 104 -7.68 -17.08 7.26
N PRO A 105 -8.11 -18.33 7.49
CA PRO A 105 -9.25 -18.90 6.79
C PRO A 105 -10.54 -18.12 7.07
N ASP A 106 -11.10 -17.49 6.04
CA ASP A 106 -12.31 -16.69 6.13
C ASP A 106 -13.15 -16.83 4.83
N PRO A 107 -14.45 -17.19 4.92
CA PRO A 107 -15.30 -17.36 3.75
C PRO A 107 -15.43 -16.12 2.85
N ALA A 108 -15.28 -14.91 3.40
CA ALA A 108 -15.32 -13.68 2.62
C ALA A 108 -14.09 -13.57 1.70
N LEU A 109 -12.91 -14.01 2.15
CA LEU A 109 -11.71 -14.06 1.30
C LEU A 109 -11.85 -15.10 0.18
N ASP A 110 -12.46 -16.26 0.47
CA ASP A 110 -12.79 -17.27 -0.55
C ASP A 110 -13.78 -16.73 -1.59
N ALA A 111 -14.82 -16.02 -1.13
CA ALA A 111 -15.80 -15.39 -2.01
C ALA A 111 -15.16 -14.35 -2.94
N VAL A 112 -14.23 -13.53 -2.44
CA VAL A 112 -13.49 -12.57 -3.27
C VAL A 112 -12.63 -13.30 -4.30
N ALA A 113 -11.92 -14.36 -3.91
CA ALA A 113 -11.10 -15.14 -4.84
C ALA A 113 -11.94 -15.78 -5.96
N ALA A 114 -13.13 -16.27 -5.64
CA ALA A 114 -14.05 -16.88 -6.60
C ALA A 114 -14.69 -15.85 -7.55
N ARG A 115 -15.15 -14.72 -7.01
CA ARG A 115 -15.86 -13.68 -7.79
C ARG A 115 -14.94 -12.79 -8.60
N HIS A 116 -13.70 -12.60 -8.15
CA HIS A 116 -12.73 -11.68 -8.74
C HIS A 116 -11.41 -12.40 -9.06
N PRO A 117 -11.38 -13.32 -10.03
CA PRO A 117 -10.19 -14.10 -10.36
C PRO A 117 -9.01 -13.24 -10.86
N ARG A 118 -9.29 -12.03 -11.37
CA ARG A 118 -8.27 -11.03 -11.74
C ARG A 118 -7.73 -10.24 -10.55
N GLY A 119 -8.28 -10.43 -9.35
CA GLY A 119 -7.93 -9.74 -8.11
C GLY A 119 -8.52 -8.34 -8.00
N LEU A 120 -8.67 -7.91 -6.75
CA LEU A 120 -8.96 -6.53 -6.40
C LEU A 120 -7.65 -5.77 -6.18
N HIS A 121 -7.72 -4.44 -6.13
CA HIS A 121 -6.63 -3.58 -5.71
C HIS A 121 -6.08 -4.00 -4.34
N GLN A 122 -4.75 -4.02 -4.21
CA GLN A 122 -4.10 -4.51 -2.99
C GLN A 122 -4.59 -3.82 -1.71
N PRO A 123 -4.82 -2.49 -1.65
CA PRO A 123 -5.30 -1.88 -0.41
C PRO A 123 -6.67 -2.38 0.04
N VAL A 124 -7.56 -2.71 -0.91
CA VAL A 124 -8.87 -3.32 -0.59
C VAL A 124 -8.67 -4.71 -0.01
N VAL A 125 -7.81 -5.52 -0.64
CA VAL A 125 -7.48 -6.87 -0.15
C VAL A 125 -6.81 -6.81 1.23
N LEU A 126 -5.96 -5.80 1.47
CA LEU A 126 -5.30 -5.59 2.75
C LEU A 126 -6.32 -5.33 3.87
N GLY A 127 -7.31 -4.46 3.63
CA GLY A 127 -8.38 -4.22 4.60
C GLY A 127 -9.22 -5.48 4.90
N LEU A 128 -9.55 -6.27 3.86
CA LEU A 128 -10.25 -7.54 4.05
C LEU A 128 -9.42 -8.56 4.82
N THR A 129 -8.11 -8.60 4.56
CA THR A 129 -7.17 -9.47 5.26
C THR A 129 -7.06 -9.06 6.73
N ALA A 130 -6.95 -7.76 7.00
CA ALA A 130 -6.93 -7.23 8.36
C ALA A 130 -8.19 -7.65 9.13
N ARG A 131 -9.37 -7.50 8.52
CA ARG A 131 -10.63 -7.94 9.13
C ARG A 131 -10.66 -9.44 9.41
N ALA A 132 -10.24 -10.28 8.47
CA ALA A 132 -10.15 -11.73 8.66
C ALA A 132 -9.16 -12.13 9.78
N ALA A 133 -8.13 -11.30 10.01
CA ALA A 133 -7.17 -11.46 11.09
C ALA A 133 -7.66 -10.90 12.46
N GLY A 134 -8.90 -10.40 12.54
CA GLY A 134 -9.47 -9.80 13.74
C GLY A 134 -8.97 -8.38 14.05
N LEU A 135 -8.42 -7.68 13.04
CA LEU A 135 -7.93 -6.31 13.14
C LEU A 135 -8.98 -5.30 12.69
N GLY A 136 -8.82 -4.04 13.13
CA GLY A 136 -9.74 -2.94 12.81
C GLY A 136 -9.25 -1.99 11.70
N PRO A 137 -10.04 -0.96 11.37
CA PRO A 137 -9.69 0.05 10.37
C PRO A 137 -8.35 0.77 10.62
N ALA A 138 -8.05 1.06 11.88
CA ALA A 138 -6.80 1.72 12.27
C ALA A 138 -5.57 0.85 11.98
N ASP A 139 -5.65 -0.46 12.27
CA ASP A 139 -4.57 -1.42 12.00
C ASP A 139 -4.35 -1.57 10.49
N ALA A 140 -5.43 -1.65 9.71
CA ALA A 140 -5.37 -1.74 8.26
C ALA A 140 -4.75 -0.48 7.62
N ALA A 141 -5.12 0.71 8.11
CA ALA A 141 -4.53 1.97 7.66
C ALA A 141 -3.03 2.04 7.98
N ALA A 142 -2.64 1.67 9.20
CA ALA A 142 -1.25 1.67 9.63
C ALA A 142 -0.39 0.69 8.80
N ALA A 143 -0.89 -0.54 8.58
CA ALA A 143 -0.21 -1.52 7.73
C ALA A 143 -0.04 -0.99 6.29
N SER A 144 -1.10 -0.41 5.71
CA SER A 144 -1.06 0.15 4.35
C SER A 144 -0.04 1.29 4.21
N LEU A 145 0.00 2.20 5.18
CA LEU A 145 0.96 3.29 5.20
C LEU A 145 2.39 2.79 5.36
N TYR A 146 2.61 1.83 6.25
CA TYR A 146 3.93 1.23 6.45
C TYR A 146 4.42 0.53 5.18
N GLU A 147 3.57 -0.26 4.52
CA GLU A 147 3.90 -0.88 3.23
C GLU A 147 4.25 0.16 2.16
N SER A 148 3.53 1.29 2.12
CA SER A 148 3.73 2.36 1.13
C SER A 148 5.12 3.02 1.20
N VAL A 149 5.77 2.99 2.37
CA VAL A 149 7.12 3.54 2.58
C VAL A 149 8.19 2.47 2.72
N GLY A 150 7.82 1.25 3.12
CA GLY A 150 8.74 0.13 3.32
C GLY A 150 9.36 -0.40 2.03
N GLY A 151 8.55 -0.56 0.97
CA GLY A 151 9.04 -0.98 -0.35
C GLY A 151 10.13 -0.05 -0.91
N PRO A 152 9.88 1.28 -0.95
CA PRO A 152 10.89 2.25 -1.34
C PRO A 152 12.15 2.26 -0.47
N ALA A 153 12.01 2.20 0.85
CA ALA A 153 13.15 2.15 1.76
C ALA A 153 14.02 0.91 1.48
N SER A 154 13.40 -0.27 1.38
CA SER A 154 14.09 -1.52 1.03
C SER A 154 14.75 -1.46 -0.35
N ALA A 155 14.08 -0.89 -1.34
CA ALA A 155 14.61 -0.75 -2.69
C ALA A 155 15.83 0.17 -2.73
N THR A 156 15.79 1.32 -2.05
CA THR A 156 16.91 2.27 -2.05
C THR A 156 18.19 1.71 -1.43
N VAL A 157 18.10 0.85 -0.40
CA VAL A 157 19.27 0.11 0.13
C VAL A 157 19.95 -0.70 -0.97
N ARG A 158 19.17 -1.40 -1.81
CA ARG A 158 19.69 -2.22 -2.91
C ARG A 158 20.17 -1.39 -4.11
N LEU A 159 19.54 -0.25 -4.38
CA LEU A 159 19.81 0.58 -5.56
C LEU A 159 21.00 1.51 -5.36
N LEU A 160 21.17 2.06 -4.15
CA LEU A 160 22.18 3.07 -3.82
C LEU A 160 23.29 2.53 -2.93
N SER A 161 23.22 1.26 -2.51
CA SER A 161 24.10 0.69 -1.48
C SER A 161 24.09 1.51 -0.19
N LEU A 162 22.94 2.08 0.17
CA LEU A 162 22.77 2.81 1.43
C LEU A 162 22.96 1.87 2.63
N ASP A 163 23.45 2.42 3.74
CA ASP A 163 23.47 1.70 5.02
C ASP A 163 22.03 1.34 5.41
N PRO A 164 21.71 0.05 5.65
CA PRO A 164 20.40 -0.37 6.14
C PRO A 164 19.96 0.37 7.42
N LEU A 165 20.89 0.84 8.25
CA LEU A 165 20.61 1.66 9.42
C LEU A 165 20.05 3.04 9.04
N ASP A 166 20.47 3.63 7.92
CA ASP A 166 19.93 4.90 7.45
C ASP A 166 18.49 4.76 6.97
N ALA A 167 18.19 3.71 6.20
CA ALA A 167 16.81 3.41 5.81
C ALA A 167 15.92 3.17 7.04
N THR A 168 16.45 2.46 8.05
CA THR A 168 15.75 2.23 9.32
C THR A 168 15.50 3.54 10.08
N ARG A 169 16.48 4.45 10.15
CA ARG A 169 16.31 5.78 10.76
C ARG A 169 15.24 6.61 10.04
N VAL A 170 15.20 6.55 8.71
CA VAL A 170 14.17 7.23 7.91
C VAL A 170 12.78 6.70 8.25
N LEU A 171 12.58 5.38 8.29
CA LEU A 171 11.30 4.77 8.64
C LEU A 171 10.88 5.12 10.08
N ALA A 172 11.80 5.03 11.04
CA ALA A 172 11.54 5.40 12.43
C ALA A 172 11.14 6.88 12.56
N ARG A 173 11.77 7.78 11.79
CA ARG A 173 11.41 9.21 11.77
C ARG A 173 10.05 9.47 11.12
N LEU A 174 9.62 8.64 10.18
CA LEU A 174 8.31 8.75 9.53
C LEU A 174 7.17 8.23 10.40
N ALA A 175 7.43 7.30 11.32
CA ALA A 175 6.39 6.59 12.08
C ALA A 175 5.32 7.51 12.71
N PRO A 176 5.66 8.61 13.43
CA PRO A 176 4.64 9.50 13.99
C PRO A 176 3.75 10.19 12.93
N VAL A 177 4.30 10.43 11.73
CA VAL A 177 3.54 10.97 10.60
C VAL A 177 2.59 9.91 10.04
N LEU A 178 3.05 8.66 9.93
CA LEU A 178 2.19 7.57 9.49
C LEU A 178 1.04 7.33 10.48
N ASP A 179 1.28 7.44 11.79
CA ASP A 179 0.21 7.33 12.81
C ASP A 179 -0.84 8.44 12.64
N THR A 180 -0.41 9.66 12.35
CA THR A 180 -1.32 10.79 12.08
C THR A 180 -2.14 10.54 10.82
N LEU A 181 -1.50 10.08 9.74
CA LEU A 181 -2.17 9.75 8.49
C LEU A 181 -3.10 8.54 8.60
N ALA A 182 -2.79 7.58 9.47
CA ALA A 182 -3.66 6.44 9.74
C ALA A 182 -4.96 6.91 10.41
N ALA A 183 -4.88 7.84 11.37
CA ALA A 183 -6.07 8.45 11.97
C ALA A 183 -6.89 9.24 10.93
N GLU A 184 -6.25 9.99 10.04
CA GLU A 184 -6.91 10.69 8.92
C GLU A 184 -7.62 9.69 7.99
N ALA A 185 -6.96 8.59 7.63
CA ALA A 185 -7.52 7.53 6.80
C ALA A 185 -8.76 6.87 7.43
N VAL A 186 -8.74 6.61 8.73
CA VAL A 186 -9.90 6.08 9.47
C VAL A 186 -11.07 7.06 9.45
N ALA A 187 -10.80 8.36 9.63
CA ALA A 187 -11.84 9.38 9.53
C ALA A 187 -12.48 9.43 8.13
N HIS A 188 -11.68 9.27 7.07
CA HIS A 188 -12.18 9.15 5.70
C HIS A 188 -13.01 7.88 5.47
N ALA A 189 -12.57 6.74 6.01
CA ALA A 189 -13.31 5.48 5.93
C ALA A 189 -14.69 5.58 6.62
N ALA A 190 -14.73 6.16 7.82
CA ALA A 190 -15.97 6.37 8.55
C ALA A 190 -16.96 7.26 7.77
N ARG A 191 -16.47 8.34 7.15
CA ARG A 191 -17.29 9.20 6.27
C ARG A 191 -17.77 8.44 5.03
N ALA A 192 -16.94 7.59 4.44
CA ALA A 192 -17.34 6.77 3.31
C ALA A 192 -18.46 5.78 3.66
N GLY A 193 -18.55 5.33 4.92
CA GLY A 193 -19.64 4.49 5.42
C GLY A 193 -21.02 5.18 5.39
N THR A 194 -21.06 6.52 5.48
CA THR A 194 -22.31 7.31 5.47
C THR A 194 -22.55 8.04 4.16
N GLU A 195 -21.49 8.55 3.52
CA GLU A 195 -21.54 9.38 2.32
C GLU A 195 -21.23 8.59 1.03
N GLY A 196 -20.76 7.34 1.15
CA GLY A 196 -20.34 6.48 0.04
C GLY A 196 -18.84 6.61 -0.31
N PRO A 197 -18.32 5.74 -1.21
CA PRO A 197 -16.88 5.67 -1.53
C PRO A 197 -16.28 6.95 -2.11
N ASP A 198 -17.10 7.88 -2.62
CA ASP A 198 -16.63 9.16 -3.14
C ASP A 198 -16.12 10.11 -2.04
N ALA A 199 -16.48 9.88 -0.77
CA ALA A 199 -15.94 10.63 0.36
C ALA A 199 -14.49 10.25 0.73
N LEU A 200 -13.96 9.16 0.17
CA LEU A 200 -12.55 8.79 0.32
C LEU A 200 -11.63 9.81 -0.39
N PRO A 201 -10.43 10.08 0.13
CA PRO A 201 -9.54 11.07 -0.44
C PRO A 201 -9.10 10.68 -1.86
N ALA A 202 -8.86 11.68 -2.71
CA ALA A 202 -8.40 11.51 -4.09
C ALA A 202 -7.07 12.25 -4.34
N ARG A 203 -6.17 12.24 -3.35
CA ARG A 203 -4.86 12.89 -3.49
C ARG A 203 -4.03 12.16 -4.53
N ALA A 204 -3.59 12.87 -5.56
CA ALA A 204 -2.82 12.32 -6.66
C ALA A 204 -1.31 12.46 -6.45
N ALA A 205 -0.54 11.60 -7.08
CA ALA A 205 0.92 11.71 -7.19
C ALA A 205 1.34 11.61 -8.67
N PRO A 206 1.14 12.67 -9.47
CA PRO A 206 1.32 12.61 -10.93
C PRO A 206 2.68 12.10 -11.39
N LEU A 207 3.76 12.40 -10.63
CA LEU A 207 5.08 11.86 -10.92
C LEU A 207 5.14 10.33 -10.78
N LEU A 208 4.48 9.75 -9.79
CA LEU A 208 4.41 8.29 -9.65
C LEU A 208 3.61 7.66 -10.78
N ASP A 209 2.49 8.27 -11.17
CA ASP A 209 1.69 7.82 -12.31
C ASP A 209 2.51 7.80 -13.60
N LEU A 210 3.21 8.90 -13.92
CA LEU A 210 4.01 9.02 -15.14
C LEU A 210 5.21 8.06 -15.13
N THR A 211 5.95 8.02 -14.02
CA THR A 211 7.13 7.14 -13.89
C THR A 211 6.76 5.67 -13.92
N ALA A 212 5.59 5.27 -13.42
CA ALA A 212 5.12 3.89 -13.52
C ALA A 212 4.87 3.46 -14.96
N GLU A 213 4.30 4.34 -15.80
CA GLU A 213 4.10 4.08 -17.23
C GLU A 213 5.43 4.02 -18.00
N HIS A 214 6.39 4.89 -17.67
CA HIS A 214 7.73 4.83 -18.24
C HIS A 214 8.47 3.56 -17.82
N HIS A 215 8.47 3.25 -16.52
CA HIS A 215 9.06 2.04 -15.96
C HIS A 215 8.45 0.80 -16.62
N ALA A 216 7.13 0.75 -16.84
CA ALA A 216 6.45 -0.37 -17.50
C ALA A 216 7.02 -0.69 -18.90
N ARG A 217 7.52 0.31 -19.63
CA ARG A 217 8.06 0.18 -21.00
C ARG A 217 9.57 -0.06 -21.07
N ARG A 218 10.29 0.07 -19.94
CA ARG A 218 11.75 -0.06 -19.90
C ARG A 218 12.22 -1.51 -20.16
N PRO A 219 13.28 -1.76 -20.94
CA PRO A 219 13.75 -3.12 -21.22
C PRO A 219 14.53 -3.78 -20.08
N HIS A 220 15.24 -2.99 -19.26
CA HIS A 220 16.05 -3.48 -18.14
C HIS A 220 15.52 -2.87 -16.83
N LYS A 221 15.06 -3.73 -15.90
CA LYS A 221 14.49 -3.33 -14.61
C LYS A 221 14.96 -4.29 -13.52
N LEU A 222 15.25 -3.76 -12.34
CA LEU A 222 15.61 -4.53 -11.16
C LEU A 222 14.39 -4.87 -10.30
N PHE A 223 13.34 -4.04 -10.38
CA PHE A 223 12.07 -4.22 -9.70
C PHE A 223 10.92 -4.33 -10.71
N THR A 224 9.78 -4.87 -10.25
CA THR A 224 8.56 -4.84 -11.04
C THR A 224 7.73 -3.61 -10.69
N THR A 225 6.94 -3.09 -11.64
CA THR A 225 5.97 -2.01 -11.40
C THR A 225 4.85 -2.52 -10.53
#